data_AF-A0A1J4SY79-F1
#
_entry.id   AF-A0A1J4SY79-F1
#
_cell.length_a   1.000
_cell.length_b   1.000
_cell.length_c   1.000
_cell.angle_alpha   90.00
_cell.angle_beta   90.00
_cell.angle_gamma   90.00
#
_symmetry.space_group_name_H-M   'P 1'
#
loop_
_entity.id
_entity.type
_entity.pdbx_description
1 polymer ?
#
loop_
_entity_poly.entity_id
_entity_poly.type
_entity_poly.pdbx_seq_one_letter_code
_entity_poly.pdbx_strand_id
1 'polypeptide(L)'
;MFLRTGNYGYARQTIEFLTRALALVPEVSFLPVTLTPDFNLDVRAFASAKGLEYPVYDGAGHLPGQFRPAQSPMLCLIDHKGYVRDFYSPAGNDREAISSDLRGLLRDVLPGAGQ
;
A
#
# COMPACT_ATOMS: atom_id res chain seq x y z
N MET A 1 -3.25 -0.43 -0.59
CA MET A 1 -2.57 -0.54 -1.91
C MET A 1 -3.40 -1.45 -2.81
N PHE A 2 -3.58 -1.11 -4.08
CA PHE A 2 -4.34 -1.93 -5.06
C PHE A 2 -3.40 -2.59 -6.08
N LEU A 3 -3.60 -3.89 -6.32
CA LEU A 3 -2.76 -4.71 -7.18
C LEU A 3 -3.61 -5.59 -8.14
N ARG A 4 -3.20 -5.67 -9.41
CA ARG A 4 -3.81 -6.42 -10.53
C ARG A 4 -2.75 -7.26 -11.23
N THR A 5 -3.19 -8.41 -11.74
CA THR A 5 -2.44 -9.50 -12.39
C THR A 5 -1.58 -9.16 -13.61
N GLY A 6 -1.63 -7.93 -14.13
CA GLY A 6 -0.96 -7.61 -15.39
C GLY A 6 0.57 -7.45 -15.31
N ASN A 7 1.14 -7.24 -14.11
CA ASN A 7 2.57 -6.92 -14.00
C ASN A 7 3.21 -7.41 -12.68
N TYR A 8 3.29 -8.74 -12.55
CA TYR A 8 3.78 -9.47 -11.37
C TYR A 8 5.15 -9.00 -10.84
N GLY A 9 6.10 -8.69 -11.73
CA GLY A 9 7.43 -8.25 -11.34
C GLY A 9 7.42 -6.92 -10.57
N TYR A 10 6.60 -5.96 -11.01
CA TYR A 10 6.50 -4.65 -10.37
C TYR A 10 5.75 -4.72 -9.03
N ALA A 11 4.71 -5.54 -8.94
CA ALA A 11 3.98 -5.72 -7.69
C ALA A 11 4.88 -6.27 -6.58
N ARG A 12 5.72 -7.27 -6.88
CA ARG A 12 6.67 -7.84 -5.92
C ARG A 12 7.71 -6.80 -5.47
N GLN A 13 8.32 -6.08 -6.40
CA GLN A 13 9.28 -5.01 -6.07
C GLN A 13 8.64 -3.92 -5.19
N THR A 14 7.38 -3.60 -5.46
CA THR A 14 6.65 -2.58 -4.69
C THR A 14 6.35 -3.06 -3.28
N ILE A 15 5.88 -4.30 -3.11
CA ILE A 15 5.65 -4.88 -1.79
C ILE A 15 6.97 -4.93 -1.00
N GLU A 16 8.07 -5.35 -1.64
CA GLU A 16 9.40 -5.37 -1.00
C GLU A 16 9.86 -3.98 -0.57
N PHE A 17 9.70 -2.96 -1.42
CA PHE A 17 10.00 -1.58 -1.09
C PHE A 17 9.14 -1.07 0.08
N LEU A 18 7.82 -1.24 -0.01
CA LEU A 18 6.89 -0.75 1.01
C LEU A 18 7.11 -1.44 2.35
N THR A 19 7.37 -2.74 2.35
CA THR A 19 7.72 -3.48 3.57
C THR A 19 8.90 -2.84 4.31
N ARG A 20 9.95 -2.45 3.57
CA ARG A 20 11.12 -1.77 4.15
C ARG A 20 10.78 -0.36 4.62
N ALA A 21 9.99 0.38 3.85
CA ALA A 21 9.57 1.73 4.22
C ALA A 21 8.69 1.72 5.48
N LEU A 22 7.74 0.78 5.58
CA LEU A 22 6.82 0.62 6.72
C LEU A 22 7.52 0.16 7.99
N ALA A 23 8.61 -0.60 7.88
CA ALA A 23 9.46 -0.92 9.03
C ALA A 23 10.03 0.34 9.72
N LEU A 24 10.10 1.48 9.01
CA LEU A 24 10.52 2.78 9.57
C LEU A 24 9.36 3.60 10.15
N VAL A 25 8.11 3.18 9.93
CA VAL A 25 6.88 3.88 10.34
C VAL A 25 5.84 2.85 10.86
N PRO A 26 6.10 2.18 11.99
CA PRO A 26 5.29 1.04 12.46
C PRO A 26 3.83 1.39 12.77
N GLU A 27 3.52 2.67 12.94
CA GLU A 27 2.16 3.16 13.17
C GLU A 27 1.33 3.24 11.88
N VAL A 28 1.96 3.10 10.71
CA VAL A 28 1.27 3.01 9.42
C VAL A 28 0.97 1.55 9.09
N SER A 29 -0.33 1.25 8.95
CA SER A 29 -0.78 -0.08 8.52
C SER A 29 -0.75 -0.22 7.00
N PHE A 30 -0.38 -1.42 6.54
CA PHE A 30 -0.39 -1.76 5.13
C PHE A 30 -1.44 -2.82 4.82
N LEU A 31 -2.26 -2.50 3.81
CA LEU A 31 -3.32 -3.38 3.33
C LEU A 31 -3.16 -3.56 1.82
N PRO A 32 -2.50 -4.64 1.36
CA PRO A 32 -2.59 -5.07 -0.01
C PRO A 32 -4.03 -5.48 -0.33
N VAL A 33 -4.54 -4.95 -1.44
CA VAL A 33 -5.84 -5.26 -1.98
C VAL A 33 -5.63 -5.79 -3.39
N THR A 34 -6.00 -7.05 -3.61
CA THR A 34 -5.84 -7.71 -4.90
C THR A 34 -7.15 -7.66 -5.67
N LEU A 35 -7.09 -7.44 -6.99
CA LEU A 35 -8.29 -7.33 -7.82
C LEU A 35 -8.70 -8.65 -8.48
N THR A 36 -7.96 -9.73 -8.21
CA THR A 36 -8.21 -11.07 -8.74
C THR A 36 -7.83 -12.14 -7.70
N PRO A 37 -8.56 -13.27 -7.64
CA PRO A 37 -8.28 -14.35 -6.68
C PRO A 37 -6.88 -14.97 -6.79
N ASP A 38 -6.40 -15.29 -8.00
CA ASP A 38 -5.09 -15.95 -8.17
C ASP A 38 -3.95 -15.09 -7.62
N PHE A 39 -4.00 -13.79 -7.90
CA PHE A 39 -3.02 -12.84 -7.38
C PHE A 39 -3.12 -12.64 -5.85
N ASN A 40 -4.29 -12.84 -5.25
CA ASN A 40 -4.45 -12.84 -3.80
C ASN A 40 -3.60 -13.95 -3.16
N LEU A 41 -3.67 -15.15 -3.72
CA LEU A 41 -2.89 -16.31 -3.26
C LEU A 41 -1.38 -16.04 -3.40
N ASP A 42 -0.94 -15.49 -4.53
CA ASP A 42 0.47 -15.18 -4.76
C ASP A 42 1.02 -14.13 -3.77
N VAL A 43 0.25 -13.08 -3.50
CA VAL A 43 0.65 -12.05 -2.53
C VAL A 43 0.69 -12.61 -1.10
N ARG A 44 -0.27 -13.48 -0.74
CA ARG A 44 -0.26 -14.16 0.57
C ARG A 44 0.94 -15.08 0.72
N ALA A 45 1.23 -15.89 -0.29
CA ALA A 45 2.40 -16.78 -0.31
C ALA A 45 3.70 -15.98 -0.18
N PHE A 46 3.81 -14.87 -0.92
CA PHE A 46 4.95 -13.97 -0.82
C PHE A 46 5.10 -13.33 0.57
N ALA A 47 4.01 -12.81 1.14
CA ALA A 47 4.01 -12.22 2.49
C ALA A 47 4.44 -13.25 3.54
N SER A 48 3.89 -14.46 3.47
CA SER A 48 4.24 -15.57 4.36
C SER A 48 5.73 -15.95 4.24
N ALA A 49 6.25 -16.09 3.02
CA ALA A 49 7.67 -16.40 2.78
C ALA A 49 8.63 -15.31 3.27
N LYS A 50 8.14 -14.08 3.47
CA LYS A 50 8.91 -12.94 4.00
C LYS A 50 8.67 -12.68 5.48
N GLY A 51 7.82 -13.47 6.14
CA GLY A 51 7.46 -13.26 7.55
C GLY A 51 6.67 -11.96 7.78
N LEU A 52 5.88 -11.53 6.80
CA LEU A 52 5.15 -10.26 6.86
C LEU A 52 3.75 -10.47 7.43
N GLU A 53 3.47 -9.77 8.53
CA GLU A 53 2.19 -9.83 9.22
C GLU A 53 1.28 -8.67 8.80
N TYR A 54 0.67 -8.79 7.62
CA TYR A 54 -0.41 -7.89 7.21
C TYR A 54 -1.57 -8.65 6.55
N PRO A 55 -2.82 -8.20 6.73
CA PRO A 55 -3.96 -8.78 6.04
C PRO A 55 -3.86 -8.50 4.54
N VAL A 56 -4.16 -9.50 3.69
CA VAL A 56 -4.29 -9.34 2.24
C VAL A 56 -5.77 -9.42 1.88
N TYR A 57 -6.35 -8.31 1.44
CA TYR A 57 -7.77 -8.24 1.13
C TYR A 57 -8.05 -8.62 -0.32
N ASP A 58 -9.08 -9.44 -0.53
CA ASP A 58 -9.59 -9.74 -1.87
C ASP A 58 -10.61 -8.68 -2.29
N GLY A 59 -10.16 -7.77 -3.15
CA GLY A 59 -10.96 -6.69 -3.70
C GLY A 59 -11.70 -7.06 -4.99
N ALA A 60 -11.64 -8.32 -5.44
CA ALA A 60 -12.38 -8.79 -6.61
C ALA A 60 -13.90 -8.66 -6.35
N GLY A 61 -14.50 -7.56 -6.81
CA GLY A 61 -15.95 -7.30 -6.73
C GLY A 61 -16.41 -6.38 -5.60
N HIS A 62 -15.61 -6.19 -4.54
CA HIS A 62 -16.07 -5.49 -3.31
C HIS A 62 -15.47 -4.09 -3.11
N LEU A 63 -14.60 -3.64 -4.03
CA LEU A 63 -13.95 -2.35 -3.87
C LEU A 63 -14.88 -1.18 -4.24
N PRO A 64 -15.14 -0.22 -3.31
CA PRO A 64 -15.89 0.98 -3.63
C PRO A 64 -15.23 1.75 -4.79
N GLY A 65 -16.05 2.36 -5.65
CA GLY A 65 -15.57 3.03 -6.88
C GLY A 65 -14.47 4.07 -6.64
N GLN A 66 -14.54 4.81 -5.54
CA GLN A 66 -13.54 5.82 -5.16
C GLN A 66 -12.12 5.27 -4.92
N PHE A 67 -12.02 3.96 -4.66
CA PHE A 67 -10.76 3.27 -4.44
C PHE A 67 -10.31 2.46 -5.64
N ARG A 68 -11.13 2.40 -6.71
CA ARG A 68 -10.77 1.64 -7.92
C ARG A 68 -9.62 2.36 -8.62
N PRO A 69 -8.45 1.73 -8.73
CA PRO A 69 -7.32 2.39 -9.33
C PRO A 69 -7.51 2.45 -10.85
N ALA A 70 -7.12 3.57 -11.47
CA ALA A 70 -7.12 3.70 -12.93
C ALA A 70 -6.09 2.77 -13.60
N GLN A 71 -5.01 2.44 -12.89
CA GLN A 71 -3.93 1.57 -13.33
C GLN A 71 -3.44 0.70 -12.19
N SER A 72 -2.73 -0.40 -12.50
CA SER A 72 -2.17 -1.28 -11.48
C SER A 72 -0.72 -1.63 -11.79
N PRO A 73 0.15 -1.76 -10.77
CA PRO A 73 -0.14 -1.57 -9.34
C PRO A 73 -0.39 -0.07 -9.00
N MET A 74 -1.10 0.22 -7.91
CA MET A 74 -1.32 1.60 -7.42
C MET A 74 -1.29 1.62 -5.89
N LEU A 75 -0.52 2.54 -5.32
CA LEU A 75 -0.57 2.82 -3.89
C LEU A 75 -1.59 3.92 -3.65
N CYS A 76 -2.47 3.71 -2.67
CA CYS A 76 -3.41 4.72 -2.20
C CYS A 76 -3.04 5.04 -0.77
N LEU A 77 -2.78 6.31 -0.50
CA LEU A 77 -2.48 6.82 0.83
C LEU A 77 -3.78 7.29 1.48
N ILE A 78 -4.08 6.76 2.66
CA ILE A 78 -5.31 7.06 3.41
C ILE A 78 -4.88 7.59 4.77
N ASP A 79 -5.45 8.72 5.20
CA ASP A 79 -5.19 9.29 6.51
C ASP A 79 -5.97 8.61 7.63
N HIS A 80 -5.71 9.01 8.88
CA HIS A 80 -6.39 8.47 10.07
C HIS A 80 -7.90 8.74 10.12
N LYS A 81 -8.41 9.66 9.30
CA LYS A 81 -9.85 9.96 9.18
C LYS A 81 -10.51 9.14 8.08
N GLY A 82 -9.74 8.34 7.34
CA GLY A 82 -10.21 7.52 6.23
C GLY A 82 -10.28 8.26 4.89
N TYR A 83 -9.74 9.49 4.80
CA TYR A 83 -9.71 10.22 3.54
C TYR A 83 -8.52 9.81 2.69
N VAL A 84 -8.76 9.68 1.39
CA VAL A 84 -7.70 9.51 0.41
C VAL A 84 -6.92 10.81 0.30
N ARG A 85 -5.60 10.73 0.49
CA ARG A 85 -4.69 11.88 0.39
C ARG A 85 -3.99 11.92 -0.96
N ASP A 86 -3.52 10.76 -1.42
CA ASP A 86 -2.78 10.66 -2.66
C ASP A 86 -2.80 9.25 -3.27
N PHE A 87 -2.43 9.16 -4.55
CA PHE A 87 -2.24 7.94 -5.30
C PHE A 87 -0.86 7.95 -5.99
N TYR A 88 -0.10 6.87 -5.79
CA TYR A 88 1.21 6.71 -6.45
C TYR A 88 1.19 5.56 -7.43
N SER A 89 1.87 5.77 -8.56
CA SER A 89 2.18 4.70 -9.50
C SER A 89 3.52 4.07 -9.12
N PRO A 90 3.58 2.78 -8.79
CA PRO A 90 4.85 2.14 -8.44
C PRO A 90 5.82 1.98 -9.61
N ALA A 91 5.40 2.31 -10.84
CA ALA A 91 6.29 2.40 -12.00
C ALA A 91 7.12 3.71 -12.01
N GLY A 92 6.79 4.69 -11.16
CA GLY A 92 7.53 5.95 -11.04
C GLY A 92 8.72 5.87 -10.08
N ASN A 93 9.59 6.89 -10.14
CA ASN A 93 10.64 7.15 -9.14
C ASN A 93 10.06 7.68 -7.80
N ASP A 94 8.80 7.39 -7.51
CA ASP A 94 8.00 8.01 -6.44
C ASP A 94 8.36 7.47 -5.04
N ARG A 95 9.41 6.66 -4.91
CA ARG A 95 9.83 6.02 -3.64
C ARG A 95 10.17 7.04 -2.56
N GLU A 96 10.85 8.12 -2.94
CA GLU A 96 11.20 9.20 -2.01
C GLU A 96 9.95 10.00 -1.59
N ALA A 97 9.06 10.30 -2.54
CA ALA A 97 7.78 10.96 -2.28
C ALA A 97 6.91 10.14 -1.31
N ILE A 98 6.74 8.84 -1.60
CA ILE A 98 6.01 7.90 -0.71
C ILE A 98 6.60 7.92 0.70
N SER A 99 7.93 7.87 0.83
CA SER A 99 8.59 7.87 2.15
C SER A 99 8.38 9.20 2.89
N SER A 100 8.42 10.33 2.18
CA SER A 100 8.15 11.66 2.73
C SER A 100 6.70 11.79 3.21
N ASP A 101 5.74 11.34 2.40
CA ASP A 101 4.31 11.48 2.68
C ASP A 101 3.84 10.52 3.79
N LEU A 102 4.42 9.31 3.88
CA LEU A 102 4.24 8.42 5.02
C LEU A 102 4.67 9.07 6.34
N ARG A 103 5.81 9.78 6.34
CA ARG A 103 6.25 10.58 7.51
C ARG A 103 5.37 11.80 7.76
N GLY A 104 4.77 12.37 6.71
CA GLY A 104 3.77 13.42 6.80
C GLY A 104 2.53 12.97 7.57
N LEU A 105 1.97 11.80 7.22
CA LEU A 105 0.80 11.25 7.90
C LEU A 105 1.00 11.07 9.41
N LEU A 106 2.17 10.61 9.85
CA LEU A 106 2.46 10.45 11.27
C LEU A 106 2.42 11.77 12.04
N ARG A 107 2.87 12.87 11.41
CA ARG A 107 2.82 14.21 12.00
C ARG A 107 1.40 14.76 12.11
N ASP A 108 0.50 14.38 11.20
CA ASP A 108 -0.91 14.79 11.24
C ASP A 108 -1.73 14.02 12.29
N VAL A 109 -1.26 12.83 12.72
CA VAL A 109 -1.91 11.97 13.71
C VAL A 109 -1.45 12.31 15.13
N LEU A 110 -0.16 12.60 15.30
CA LEU A 110 0.39 12.99 16.60
C LEU A 110 0.21 14.49 16.76
N PRO A 111 -0.67 14.97 17.67
CA PRO A 111 -0.76 16.39 17.96
C PRO A 111 0.62 16.81 18.50
N GLY A 112 1.28 17.70 17.75
CA GLY A 112 2.56 18.35 18.07
C GLY A 112 3.38 17.72 19.21
N ALA A 113 4.46 17.02 18.86
CA ALA A 113 5.64 17.10 19.69
C ALA A 113 6.20 18.54 19.57
N GLY A 114 5.66 19.44 20.39
CA GLY A 114 6.12 20.82 20.57
C GLY A 114 5.34 21.86 19.77
N GLN A 115 4.44 22.57 20.44
CA GLN A 115 4.75 23.89 21.04
C GLN A 115 3.96 24.06 22.34
#